data_AF-A0A0D6MNQ7-F1
#
_entry.id   AF-A0A0D6MNQ7-F1
#
_cell.length_a   1.000
_cell.length_b   1.000
_cell.length_c   1.000
_cell.angle_alpha   90.00
_cell.angle_beta   90.00
_cell.angle_gamma   90.00
#
_symmetry.space_group_name_H-M   'P 1'
#
loop_
_entity.id
_entity.type
_entity.pdbx_description
1 polymer ?
#
loop_
_entity_poly.entity_id
_entity_poly.type
_entity_poly.pdbx_seq_one_letter_code
_entity_poly.pdbx_strand_id
1 'polypeptide(L)'
;MKYQEEFDRCLLDIHQQHLAGIWWGLFIPEIKDVKKTEDNLKILKEFFVYAMKKNVVLEYSQEKGAPVFSHEEPEVVVEHILADFPLDELPSEDVEKYSEFYGYAAFKHDTWVTLLEGTGYCIPG
;
A
#
# COMPACT_ATOMS: atom_id res chain seq x y z
N MET A 1 -2.93 14.49 9.78
CA MET A 1 -3.69 13.41 9.09
C MET A 1 -4.21 12.44 10.16
N LYS A 2 -5.37 11.78 9.96
CA LYS A 2 -6.04 10.97 11.01
C LYS A 2 -5.22 9.75 11.50
N TYR A 3 -4.35 9.20 10.65
CA TYR A 3 -3.59 7.96 10.92
C TYR A 3 -2.07 8.16 10.82
N GLN A 4 -1.57 9.34 11.17
CA GLN A 4 -0.19 9.71 10.87
C GLN A 4 0.82 8.84 11.63
N GLU A 5 0.61 8.58 12.91
CA GLU A 5 1.52 7.77 13.72
C GLU A 5 1.58 6.31 13.23
N GLU A 6 0.44 5.75 12.85
CA GLU A 6 0.35 4.41 12.27
C GLU A 6 1.03 4.32 10.92
N PHE A 7 0.86 5.33 10.07
CA PHE A 7 1.50 5.38 8.76
C PHE A 7 3.01 5.54 8.91
N ASP A 8 3.47 6.42 9.79
CA ASP A 8 4.90 6.61 10.07
C ASP A 8 5.53 5.31 10.60
N ARG A 9 4.85 4.60 11.50
CA ARG A 9 5.31 3.29 11.99
C ARG A 9 5.39 2.26 10.86
N CYS A 10 4.35 2.15 10.03
CA CYS A 10 4.31 1.19 8.93
C CYS A 10 5.37 1.50 7.86
N LEU A 11 5.71 2.78 7.68
CA LEU A 11 6.72 3.25 6.73
C LEU A 11 8.15 2.81 7.11
N LEU A 12 8.46 2.63 8.39
CA LEU A 12 9.80 2.25 8.85
C LEU A 12 10.29 0.93 8.23
N ASP A 13 9.39 -0.05 8.13
CA ASP A 13 9.75 -1.40 7.69
C ASP A 13 9.23 -1.72 6.28
N ILE A 14 8.59 -0.76 5.59
CA ILE A 14 7.89 -0.98 4.31
C ILE A 14 8.74 -1.65 3.22
N HIS A 15 10.06 -1.41 3.23
CA HIS A 15 11.02 -2.00 2.30
C HIS A 15 11.18 -3.53 2.42
N GLN A 16 10.71 -4.12 3.52
CA GLN A 16 10.74 -5.57 3.77
C GLN A 16 9.35 -6.21 3.70
N GLN A 17 8.30 -5.41 3.44
CA GLN A 17 6.92 -5.87 3.54
C GLN A 17 6.31 -6.16 2.17
N HIS A 18 5.66 -7.30 2.06
CA HIS A 18 4.59 -7.53 1.08
C HIS A 18 3.28 -6.91 1.60
N LEU A 19 2.22 -6.92 0.78
CA LEU A 19 0.98 -6.23 1.11
C LEU A 19 0.36 -6.69 2.44
N ALA A 20 0.39 -7.98 2.76
CA ALA A 20 -0.13 -8.49 4.03
C ALA A 20 0.64 -7.96 5.25
N GLY A 21 1.95 -7.73 5.12
CA GLY A 21 2.75 -7.11 6.18
C GLY A 21 2.37 -5.64 6.41
N ILE A 22 2.16 -4.90 5.32
CA ILE A 22 1.61 -3.53 5.36
C ILE A 22 0.23 -3.54 6.01
N TRP A 23 -0.65 -4.44 5.55
CA TRP A 23 -2.01 -4.58 6.06
C TRP A 23 -2.02 -4.80 7.58
N TRP A 24 -1.30 -5.79 8.07
CA TRP A 24 -1.25 -6.05 9.51
C TRP A 24 -0.59 -4.92 10.29
N GLY A 25 0.41 -4.24 9.73
CA GLY A 25 1.02 -3.05 10.34
C GLY A 25 0.05 -1.88 10.48
N LEU A 26 -0.87 -1.72 9.52
CA LEU A 26 -1.91 -0.70 9.52
C LEU A 26 -3.10 -1.05 10.41
N PHE A 27 -3.41 -2.33 10.61
CA PHE A 27 -4.63 -2.79 11.29
C PHE A 27 -4.37 -3.61 12.57
N ILE A 28 -3.23 -3.39 13.24
CA ILE A 28 -2.88 -4.03 14.54
C ILE A 28 -4.09 -3.97 15.51
N PRO A 29 -4.34 -5.00 16.34
CA PRO A 29 -5.56 -5.20 17.13
C PRO A 29 -5.94 -4.13 18.16
N GLU A 30 -5.27 -2.98 18.20
CA GLU A 30 -5.60 -1.82 19.04
C GLU A 30 -6.49 -0.82 18.29
N ILE A 31 -6.54 -0.90 16.96
CA ILE A 31 -7.47 -0.16 16.10
C ILE A 31 -8.78 -0.98 16.02
N LYS A 32 -9.38 -1.26 17.18
CA LYS A 32 -10.53 -2.16 17.40
C LYS A 32 -11.89 -1.62 16.99
N ASP A 33 -12.00 -1.03 15.81
CA ASP A 33 -13.31 -1.02 15.17
C ASP A 33 -13.21 -1.99 14.01
N VAL A 34 -14.04 -3.04 14.04
CA VAL A 34 -14.30 -3.91 12.89
C VAL A 34 -14.76 -3.00 11.77
N LYS A 35 -13.80 -2.58 10.96
CA LYS A 35 -14.05 -1.69 9.84
C LYS A 35 -14.49 -2.55 8.68
N LYS A 36 -15.47 -2.03 7.96
CA LYS A 36 -15.88 -2.58 6.67
C LYS A 36 -14.64 -2.73 5.80
N THR A 37 -14.58 -3.79 5.00
CA THR A 37 -13.47 -4.05 4.09
C THR A 37 -13.17 -2.83 3.22
N GLU A 38 -14.21 -2.13 2.75
CA GLU A 38 -14.08 -0.87 2.01
C GLU A 38 -13.36 0.24 2.79
N ASP A 39 -13.63 0.39 4.10
CA ASP A 39 -12.98 1.40 4.93
C ASP A 39 -11.49 1.07 5.13
N ASN A 40 -11.16 -0.21 5.31
CA ASN A 40 -9.77 -0.65 5.42
C ASN A 40 -9.03 -0.48 4.10
N LEU A 41 -9.67 -0.77 2.96
CA LEU A 41 -9.07 -0.53 1.65
C LEU A 41 -8.83 0.96 1.41
N LYS A 42 -9.74 1.82 1.84
CA LYS A 42 -9.51 3.27 1.79
C LYS A 42 -8.29 3.68 2.62
N ILE A 43 -8.12 3.14 3.82
CA ILE A 43 -6.94 3.42 4.67
C ILE A 43 -5.66 2.91 4.02
N LEU A 44 -5.68 1.71 3.43
CA LEU A 44 -4.56 1.15 2.68
C LEU A 44 -4.15 2.07 1.52
N LYS A 45 -5.13 2.55 0.74
CA LYS A 45 -4.88 3.49 -0.36
C LYS A 45 -4.30 4.81 0.15
N GLU A 46 -4.86 5.36 1.23
CA GLU A 46 -4.35 6.56 1.89
C GLU A 46 -2.89 6.39 2.35
N PHE A 47 -2.52 5.20 2.84
CA PHE A 47 -1.14 4.89 3.22
C PHE A 47 -0.18 4.92 2.04
N PHE A 48 -0.50 4.29 0.91
CA PHE A 48 0.37 4.34 -0.26
C PHE A 48 0.53 5.76 -0.81
N VAL A 49 -0.56 6.54 -0.88
CA VAL A 49 -0.52 7.96 -1.24
C VAL A 49 0.40 8.73 -0.29
N TYR A 50 0.30 8.47 1.02
CA TYR A 50 1.18 9.08 2.01
C TYR A 50 2.66 8.71 1.76
N ALA A 51 2.95 7.44 1.53
CA ALA A 51 4.31 6.95 1.28
C ALA A 51 4.93 7.54 0.00
N MET A 52 4.14 7.72 -1.06
CA MET A 52 4.58 8.40 -2.29
C MET A 52 4.84 9.88 -2.05
N LYS A 53 3.95 10.59 -1.32
CA LYS A 53 4.14 12.00 -0.97
C LYS A 53 5.36 12.22 -0.06
N LYS A 54 5.81 11.18 0.64
CA LYS A 54 7.06 11.17 1.42
C LYS A 54 8.29 10.81 0.59
N ASN A 55 8.15 10.59 -0.73
CA ASN A 55 9.20 10.07 -1.61
C ASN A 55 9.80 8.76 -1.09
N VAL A 56 8.96 7.84 -0.61
CA VAL A 56 9.41 6.52 -0.14
C VAL A 56 8.96 5.42 -1.09
N VAL A 57 7.74 5.45 -1.60
CA VAL A 57 7.21 4.44 -2.52
C VAL A 57 7.12 4.97 -3.94
N LEU A 58 7.46 4.13 -4.91
CA LEU A 58 7.26 4.36 -6.33
C LEU A 58 6.54 3.16 -6.95
N GLU A 59 5.77 3.40 -8.01
CA GLU A 59 5.24 2.33 -8.86
C GLU A 59 6.38 1.58 -9.55
N TYR A 60 6.20 0.28 -9.73
CA TYR A 60 7.14 -0.59 -10.41
C TYR A 60 6.45 -1.39 -11.51
N SER A 61 7.04 -1.36 -12.70
CA SER A 61 6.60 -2.19 -13.83
C SER A 61 7.43 -3.47 -13.89
N GLN A 62 6.79 -4.61 -13.62
CA GLN A 62 7.40 -5.92 -13.78
C GLN A 62 7.79 -6.20 -15.24
N GLU A 63 6.92 -5.82 -16.19
CA GLU A 63 7.19 -5.97 -17.63
C GLU A 63 8.49 -5.27 -18.05
N LYS A 64 8.72 -4.06 -17.53
CA LYS A 64 9.90 -3.24 -17.86
C LYS A 64 11.08 -3.49 -16.91
N GLY A 65 10.87 -4.18 -15.79
CA GLY A 65 11.86 -4.34 -14.73
C GLY A 65 12.34 -3.01 -14.13
N ALA A 66 11.49 -1.98 -14.11
CA ALA A 66 11.91 -0.63 -13.74
C ALA A 66 10.80 0.18 -13.01
N PRO A 67 11.19 1.18 -12.18
CA PRO A 67 10.24 2.14 -11.63
C PRO A 67 9.50 2.92 -12.72
N VAL A 68 8.23 3.23 -12.48
CA VAL A 68 7.38 4.01 -13.38
C VAL A 68 7.29 5.44 -12.87
N PHE A 69 7.50 6.39 -13.77
CA PHE A 69 7.34 7.83 -13.52
C PHE A 69 6.26 8.37 -14.47
N SER A 70 4.98 8.15 -14.14
CA SER A 70 3.87 8.46 -15.04
C SER A 70 3.48 9.94 -15.09
N HIS A 71 4.00 10.76 -14.17
CA HIS A 71 3.55 12.14 -13.90
C HIS A 71 2.10 12.24 -13.41
N GLU A 72 1.49 11.13 -13.04
CA GLU A 72 0.15 11.12 -12.46
C GLU A 72 0.19 11.43 -10.97
N GLU A 73 -0.96 11.87 -10.44
CA GLU A 73 -1.12 12.08 -9.01
C GLU A 73 -1.00 10.75 -8.25
N PRO A 74 -0.44 10.76 -7.02
CA PRO A 74 -0.28 9.55 -6.21
C PRO A 74 -1.56 8.72 -6.09
N GLU A 75 -2.71 9.37 -5.99
CA GLU A 75 -4.02 8.73 -5.90
C GLU A 75 -4.32 7.83 -7.11
N VAL A 76 -3.91 8.24 -8.32
CA VAL A 76 -4.07 7.44 -9.56
C VAL A 76 -3.06 6.30 -9.59
N VAL A 77 -1.80 6.57 -9.23
CA VAL A 77 -0.73 5.56 -9.19
C VAL A 77 -1.08 4.42 -8.23
N VAL A 78 -1.74 4.71 -7.11
CA VAL A 78 -2.21 3.67 -6.18
C VAL A 78 -3.25 2.74 -6.80
N GLU A 79 -4.13 3.24 -7.67
CA GLU A 79 -5.06 2.38 -8.39
C GLU A 79 -4.32 1.44 -9.36
N HIS A 80 -3.20 1.87 -9.95
CA HIS A 80 -2.36 1.00 -10.78
C HIS A 80 -1.69 -0.10 -9.96
N ILE A 81 -1.12 0.26 -8.81
CA ILE A 81 -0.48 -0.69 -7.88
C ILE A 81 -1.46 -1.78 -7.45
N LEU A 82 -2.72 -1.41 -7.23
CA LEU A 82 -3.79 -2.28 -6.72
C LEU A 82 -4.81 -2.69 -7.79
N ALA A 83 -4.49 -2.57 -9.09
CA ALA A 83 -5.47 -2.75 -10.17
C ALA A 83 -6.06 -4.17 -10.25
N ASP A 84 -5.29 -5.17 -9.83
CA ASP A 84 -5.63 -6.59 -9.76
C ASP A 84 -6.16 -7.01 -8.38
N PHE A 85 -6.41 -6.05 -7.49
CA PHE A 85 -6.96 -6.32 -6.17
C PHE A 85 -8.39 -6.88 -6.30
N PRO A 86 -8.70 -8.06 -5.73
CA PRO A 86 -9.96 -8.76 -5.97
C PRO A 86 -11.12 -8.18 -5.14
N LEU A 87 -11.37 -6.87 -5.25
CA LEU A 87 -12.36 -6.11 -4.48
C LEU A 87 -13.75 -6.79 -4.44
N ASP A 88 -14.21 -7.28 -5.60
CA ASP A 88 -15.54 -7.87 -5.77
C ASP A 88 -15.68 -9.26 -5.12
N GLU A 89 -14.57 -9.90 -4.76
CA GLU A 89 -14.55 -11.24 -4.17
C GLU A 89 -14.42 -11.21 -2.63
N LEU A 90 -14.23 -10.02 -2.05
CA LEU A 90 -14.01 -9.88 -0.62
C LEU A 90 -15.32 -9.77 0.17
N PRO A 91 -15.39 -10.35 1.37
CA PRO A 91 -16.50 -10.12 2.27
C PRO A 91 -16.55 -8.65 2.70
N SER A 92 -17.75 -8.16 3.05
CA SER A 92 -17.97 -6.77 3.48
C SER A 92 -17.25 -6.42 4.79
N GLU A 93 -16.91 -7.43 5.60
CA GLU A 93 -16.25 -7.33 6.90
C GLU A 93 -15.31 -8.54 7.10
N ASP A 94 -14.38 -8.45 8.06
CA ASP A 94 -13.50 -9.56 8.46
C ASP A 94 -12.73 -10.22 7.30
N VAL A 95 -12.23 -9.41 6.35
CA VAL A 95 -11.49 -9.88 5.16
C VAL A 95 -10.30 -10.79 5.48
N GLU A 96 -9.71 -10.66 6.67
CA GLU A 96 -8.58 -11.47 7.15
C GLU A 96 -8.91 -12.96 7.30
N LYS A 97 -10.20 -13.31 7.43
CA LYS A 97 -10.66 -14.71 7.48
C LYS A 97 -10.77 -15.34 6.10
N TYR A 98 -10.59 -14.55 5.03
CA TYR A 98 -10.75 -14.99 3.66
C TYR A 98 -9.40 -15.39 3.05
N SER A 99 -9.29 -16.65 2.64
CA SER A 99 -8.04 -17.23 2.13
C SER A 99 -7.51 -16.54 0.89
N GLU A 100 -8.41 -16.07 0.04
CA GLU A 100 -8.14 -15.43 -1.24
C GLU A 100 -7.51 -14.06 -1.01
N PHE A 101 -8.02 -13.31 -0.02
CA PHE A 101 -7.39 -12.06 0.43
C PHE A 101 -5.98 -12.32 0.95
N TYR A 102 -5.83 -13.31 1.83
CA TYR A 102 -4.52 -13.62 2.41
C TYR A 102 -3.53 -14.06 1.33
N GLY A 103 -3.97 -14.89 0.38
CA GLY A 103 -3.17 -15.31 -0.77
C GLY A 103 -2.73 -14.11 -1.60
N TYR A 104 -3.68 -13.28 -2.04
CA TYR A 104 -3.37 -12.06 -2.78
C TYR A 104 -2.37 -11.18 -2.02
N ALA A 105 -2.65 -10.86 -0.75
CA ALA A 105 -1.82 -9.94 0.03
C ALA A 105 -0.43 -10.52 0.38
N ALA A 106 -0.27 -11.84 0.44
CA ALA A 106 1.01 -12.49 0.64
C ALA A 106 1.89 -12.44 -0.63
N PHE A 107 1.29 -12.57 -1.82
CA PHE A 107 2.02 -12.56 -3.09
C PHE A 107 2.17 -11.18 -3.72
N LYS A 108 1.31 -10.23 -3.35
CA LYS A 108 1.37 -8.86 -3.87
C LYS A 108 2.54 -8.11 -3.24
N HIS A 109 3.63 -7.98 -3.98
CA HIS A 109 4.84 -7.25 -3.58
C HIS A 109 5.63 -6.67 -4.78
N ASP A 110 5.06 -6.74 -5.97
CA ASP A 110 5.77 -6.65 -7.24
C ASP A 110 5.35 -5.41 -8.07
N THR A 111 4.34 -4.66 -7.64
CA THR A 111 3.89 -3.44 -8.34
C THR A 111 4.40 -2.14 -7.72
N TRP A 112 5.19 -2.22 -6.64
CA TRP A 112 5.88 -1.07 -6.06
C TRP A 112 7.31 -1.39 -5.66
N VAL A 113 8.10 -0.33 -5.52
CA VAL A 113 9.44 -0.37 -4.92
C VAL A 113 9.59 0.75 -3.89
N THR A 114 10.54 0.57 -3.00
CA THR A 114 10.85 1.55 -1.96
C THR A 114 12.20 2.20 -2.23
N LEU A 115 12.25 3.53 -2.09
CA LEU A 115 13.48 4.29 -2.06
C LEU A 115 14.24 3.98 -0.76
N LEU A 116 15.54 3.74 -0.87
CA LEU A 116 16.41 3.49 0.28
C LEU A 116 16.63 4.77 1.09
N GLU A 117 16.98 4.62 2.36
CA GLU A 117 17.31 5.75 3.22
C GLU A 117 18.39 6.65 2.58
N GLY A 118 18.15 7.96 2.59
CA GLY A 118 19.02 8.94 1.94
C GLY A 118 18.85 9.07 0.42
N THR A 119 17.96 8.29 -0.20
CA THR A 119 17.57 8.47 -1.60
C THR A 119 16.24 9.23 -1.70
N GLY A 120 16.11 10.05 -2.73
CA GLY A 120 14.90 10.81 -3.01
C GLY A 120 14.81 11.11 -4.49
N TYR A 121 13.59 11.21 -4.99
CA TYR A 121 13.36 11.68 -6.35
C TYR A 121 13.26 13.21 -6.34
N CYS A 122 14.12 13.86 -7.11
CA CYS A 122 14.04 15.29 -7.37
C CYS A 122 13.35 15.50 -8.72
N ILE A 123 12.21 16.17 -8.71
CA ILE A 123 11.64 16.73 -9.95
C ILE A 123 12.49 17.97 -10.28
N PRO A 124 13.13 18.04 -11.47
CA PRO A 124 13.78 19.27 -11.91
C PRO A 124 12.76 20.42 -11.95
N GLY A 125 13.07 21.52 -11.27
CA GLY A 125 12.27 22.74 -11.31
C GLY A 125 12.44 23.54 -12.59
#